data_AF-A0A6B3P7S1-F1
#
_entry.id   AF-A0A6B3P7S1-F1
#
_cell.length_a   1.000
_cell.length_b   1.000
_cell.length_c   1.000
_cell.angle_alpha   90.00
_cell.angle_beta   90.00
_cell.angle_gamma   90.00
#
_symmetry.space_group_name_H-M   'P 1'
#
loop_
_entity.id
_entity.type
_entity.pdbx_description
1 polymer ?
#
loop_
_entity_poly.entity_id
_entity_poly.type
_entity_poly.pdbx_seq_one_letter_code
_entity_poly.pdbx_strand_id
1 'polypeptide(L)'
;MLKNLLSQVILFPCWSQKLICSLLDKANFNRRFLNDSVRKSLNLCLCLITISLFWFGLPANVALARESTPDQKISIKPYLDRVIKKVTEFRLDNGMKFIVLERHNAPVISFSIYADVGGANEPDGQTGVAHYLEHLAFKGTKKIGTKDYQAEKQTLEKLDKIFAEIQTASANQKTEQVTQLLAKFEATQKQASEYVNQNEFSKIVKQAGGVGMNAATSADYTLYFYSLPANKLELWMSLESERFLEPVFREFYKEKQVILEERRSRTENSPVAQLLEKFLSKAFQVHPYRRPVIGYQEDIENLSRENVRDFFDTHYVPSNLTVGIVGDVDPKEVKKLAKIYFGRYETKEKPPQLNIVEPPQTEPGEVTMKLQSQPWYIEGYHRPATNHPDNVIYQMITSILSDGRTSRLYQSLVEKQRIALVARGAGSYPGDKYPHLMLFYAMTAPNSNVDEVGAALQTEIEKLKTEPVSQQELERVKTQARAGLLRSLDSNTGMVSALLSYEVKTGSWQNLFKELDAINAVTTEDILRVAQKTFVAENRTIGRLLPK
;
A
#
# COMPACT_ATOMS: atom_id res chain seq x y z
N MET A 1 -11.67 -7.73 12.20
CA MET A 1 -10.33 -7.39 11.72
C MET A 1 -10.31 -6.08 10.92
N LEU A 2 -11.04 -5.04 11.38
CA LEU A 2 -10.97 -3.66 10.88
C LEU A 2 -9.96 -2.80 11.71
N LYS A 3 -9.02 -3.46 12.38
CA LYS A 3 -7.96 -2.84 13.19
C LYS A 3 -6.67 -2.56 12.41
N ASN A 4 -6.50 -3.16 11.21
CA ASN A 4 -5.29 -2.97 10.40
C ASN A 4 -5.43 -1.93 9.27
N LEU A 5 -6.57 -1.22 9.21
CA LEU A 5 -6.74 -0.05 8.32
C LEU A 5 -6.68 1.30 9.08
N LEU A 6 -6.33 1.29 10.38
CA LEU A 6 -6.34 2.46 11.26
C LEU A 6 -5.07 2.65 12.11
N SER A 7 -3.91 2.21 11.64
CA SER A 7 -2.65 2.49 12.32
C SER A 7 -1.77 3.45 11.51
N GLN A 8 -2.07 4.75 11.60
CA GLN A 8 -1.11 5.86 11.44
C GLN A 8 -1.81 7.22 11.64
N VAL A 9 -2.24 7.55 12.87
CA VAL A 9 -2.53 8.92 13.29
C VAL A 9 -2.21 9.08 14.79
N ILE A 10 -1.09 9.73 15.07
CA ILE A 10 -0.77 10.58 16.25
C ILE A 10 -0.69 9.89 17.63
N LEU A 11 0.56 9.69 18.09
CA LEU A 11 0.95 9.71 19.49
C LEU A 11 1.68 11.05 19.74
N PHE A 12 1.10 11.94 20.54
CA PHE A 12 1.83 12.95 21.32
C PHE A 12 1.24 12.99 22.74
N PRO A 13 2.06 13.24 23.77
CA PRO A 13 1.80 12.79 25.12
C PRO A 13 0.95 13.78 25.93
N CYS A 14 0.10 13.21 26.78
CA CYS A 14 -0.64 13.90 27.81
C CYS A 14 0.31 14.26 28.97
N TRP A 15 0.77 15.51 29.03
CA TRP A 15 1.44 16.10 30.18
C TRP A 15 0.78 17.46 30.50
N SER A 16 -0.31 17.47 31.26
CA SER A 16 -0.76 18.70 31.95
C SER A 16 -1.77 18.49 33.10
N GLN A 17 -2.04 17.27 33.57
CA GLN A 17 -2.96 17.04 34.70
C GLN A 17 -2.29 16.67 36.03
N LYS A 18 -0.96 16.48 36.07
CA LYS A 18 -0.20 16.22 37.31
C LYS A 18 0.46 17.44 37.94
N LEU A 19 0.48 18.60 37.26
CA LEU A 19 1.05 19.83 37.81
C LEU A 19 0.05 20.65 38.64
N ILE A 20 -1.26 20.46 38.41
CA ILE A 20 -2.32 21.20 39.10
C ILE A 20 -2.70 20.55 40.45
N CYS A 21 -2.57 19.23 40.59
CA CYS A 21 -2.79 18.56 41.89
C CYS A 21 -1.56 18.59 42.81
N SER A 22 -0.36 18.91 42.32
CA SER A 22 0.87 18.98 43.12
C SER A 22 1.07 20.34 43.83
N LEU A 23 0.32 21.37 43.43
CA LEU A 23 0.46 22.73 43.98
C LEU A 23 -0.53 23.05 45.09
N LEU A 24 -1.53 22.19 45.33
CA LEU A 24 -2.53 22.37 46.39
C LEU A 24 -2.24 21.59 47.68
N ASP A 25 -1.26 20.69 47.68
CA ASP A 25 -0.88 19.89 48.85
C ASP A 25 0.34 20.42 49.63
N LYS A 26 0.95 21.54 49.19
CA LYS A 26 2.17 22.10 49.84
C LYS A 26 1.97 23.38 50.63
N ALA A 27 0.73 23.78 50.93
CA ALA A 27 0.44 24.94 51.75
C ALA A 27 -0.27 24.55 53.05
N ASN A 28 0.45 23.86 53.95
CA ASN A 28 0.04 23.71 55.34
C ASN A 28 1.26 23.88 56.25
N PHE A 29 1.48 25.10 56.75
CA PHE A 29 2.23 25.29 57.98
C PHE A 29 1.72 26.51 58.77
N ASN A 30 1.29 26.21 60.00
CA ASN A 30 1.12 27.03 61.19
C ASN A 30 0.18 28.26 61.20
N ARG A 31 -0.95 28.03 61.91
CA ARG A 31 -1.76 29.03 62.61
C ARG A 31 -0.94 29.77 63.68
N ARG A 32 -1.11 31.09 63.77
CA ARG A 32 -1.43 31.77 65.05
C ARG A 32 -1.85 33.23 64.85
N PHE A 33 -3.00 33.56 65.45
CA PHE A 33 -3.63 34.86 65.65
C PHE A 33 -4.11 35.64 64.43
N LEU A 34 -5.44 35.68 64.22
CA LEU A 34 -6.24 36.89 63.98
C LEU A 34 -7.73 36.52 63.71
N ASN A 35 -8.62 37.42 64.15
CA ASN A 35 -10.07 37.26 64.34
C ASN A 35 -10.89 36.95 63.06
N ASP A 36 -11.85 36.04 63.16
CA ASP A 36 -12.68 35.50 62.05
C ASP A 36 -13.65 36.51 61.38
N SER A 37 -13.75 37.74 61.88
CA SER A 37 -14.63 38.79 61.34
C SER A 37 -14.00 39.57 60.17
N VAL A 38 -12.67 39.62 60.05
CA VAL A 38 -11.97 40.38 58.99
C VAL A 38 -11.73 39.55 57.72
N ARG A 39 -11.74 38.22 57.84
CA ARG A 39 -11.44 37.29 56.74
C ARG A 39 -12.59 37.11 55.74
N LYS A 40 -13.84 37.35 56.17
CA LYS A 40 -15.03 37.28 55.31
C LYS A 40 -15.24 38.53 54.45
N SER A 41 -14.76 39.69 54.90
CA SER A 41 -14.92 40.95 54.16
C SER A 41 -13.86 41.15 53.08
N LEU A 42 -12.63 40.62 53.26
CA LEU A 42 -11.55 40.72 52.26
C LEU A 42 -11.73 39.76 51.07
N ASN A 43 -12.27 38.56 51.30
CA ASN A 43 -12.49 37.58 50.23
C ASN A 43 -13.70 37.90 49.33
N LEU A 44 -14.66 38.69 49.82
CA LEU A 44 -15.80 39.15 49.01
C LEU A 44 -15.42 40.32 48.07
N CYS A 45 -14.47 41.17 48.48
CA CYS A 45 -13.96 42.27 47.65
C CYS A 45 -13.00 41.80 46.53
N LEU A 46 -12.16 40.78 46.77
CA LEU A 46 -11.27 40.24 45.72
C LEU A 46 -12.01 39.41 44.64
N CYS A 47 -13.14 38.77 44.98
CA CYS A 47 -13.98 38.07 43.99
C CYS A 47 -14.82 39.02 43.13
N LEU A 48 -15.15 40.23 43.60
CA LEU A 48 -15.92 41.21 42.83
C LEU A 48 -15.05 42.06 41.88
N ILE A 49 -13.75 42.21 42.17
CA ILE A 49 -12.79 42.90 41.28
C ILE A 49 -12.29 41.98 40.15
N THR A 50 -12.34 40.66 40.34
CA THR A 50 -11.97 39.68 39.30
C THR A 50 -13.09 39.39 38.30
N ILE A 51 -14.36 39.68 38.66
CA ILE A 51 -15.53 39.48 37.79
C ILE A 51 -15.88 40.75 36.98
N SER A 52 -15.52 41.95 37.45
CA SER A 52 -15.74 43.20 36.70
C SER A 52 -14.72 43.46 35.58
N LEU A 53 -13.53 42.85 35.65
CA LEU A 53 -12.51 42.89 34.59
C LEU A 53 -12.77 41.91 33.44
N PHE A 54 -13.82 41.08 33.53
CA PHE A 54 -14.22 40.13 32.48
C PHE A 54 -15.47 40.57 31.69
N TRP A 55 -16.09 41.72 32.02
CA TRP A 55 -17.36 42.15 31.42
C TRP A 55 -17.37 43.55 30.80
N PHE A 56 -16.31 44.35 30.95
CA PHE A 56 -16.12 45.58 30.17
C PHE A 56 -14.75 45.58 29.50
N GLY A 57 -14.76 45.56 28.17
CA GLY A 57 -13.59 45.43 27.33
C GLY A 57 -12.56 46.53 27.56
N LEU A 58 -11.32 46.11 27.76
CA LEU A 58 -10.15 46.95 27.49
C LEU A 58 -9.92 46.99 25.97
N PRO A 59 -9.50 48.15 25.44
CA PRO A 59 -9.43 48.38 24.01
C PRO A 59 -8.47 47.38 23.38
N ALA A 60 -8.82 46.95 22.17
CA ALA A 60 -8.01 46.10 21.33
C ALA A 60 -6.54 46.49 21.48
N ASN A 61 -5.72 45.55 21.95
CA ASN A 61 -4.34 45.54 21.53
C ASN A 61 -4.40 45.62 20.02
N VAL A 62 -4.05 46.78 19.46
CA VAL A 62 -3.68 46.90 18.06
C VAL A 62 -2.45 46.01 17.96
N ALA A 63 -2.70 44.72 17.72
CA ALA A 63 -1.74 43.88 17.06
C ALA A 63 -1.51 44.61 15.75
N LEU A 64 -0.43 45.40 15.71
CA LEU A 64 0.21 45.75 14.47
C LEU A 64 0.51 44.40 13.84
N ALA A 65 -0.42 43.96 12.97
CA ALA A 65 -0.16 42.91 12.04
C ALA A 65 1.07 43.40 11.30
N ARG A 66 2.23 42.85 11.69
CA ARG A 66 3.40 42.90 10.84
C ARG A 66 2.90 42.26 9.57
N GLU A 67 2.72 43.05 8.52
CA GLU A 67 2.53 42.52 7.19
C GLU A 67 3.68 41.54 7.00
N SER A 68 3.38 40.25 7.10
CA SER A 68 4.26 39.21 6.61
C SER A 68 4.33 39.53 5.12
N THR A 69 5.43 40.11 4.69
CA THR A 69 5.79 40.19 3.28
C THR A 69 5.38 38.88 2.61
N PRO A 70 4.47 38.90 1.62
CA PRO A 70 4.26 37.71 0.82
C PRO A 70 5.57 37.44 0.07
N ASP A 71 5.89 36.17 -0.11
CA ASP A 71 7.07 35.65 -0.83
C ASP A 71 8.44 35.70 -0.12
N GLN A 72 8.63 34.75 0.79
CA GLN A 72 9.64 33.74 0.49
C GLN A 72 8.97 32.38 0.49
N LYS A 73 8.49 31.93 -0.68
CA LYS A 73 8.27 30.49 -0.92
C LYS A 73 9.59 29.80 -0.61
N ILE A 74 9.73 29.21 0.58
CA ILE A 74 10.88 28.37 0.92
C ILE A 74 10.83 27.21 -0.08
N SER A 75 11.64 27.32 -1.13
CA SER A 75 11.73 26.30 -2.16
C SER A 75 12.35 25.07 -1.52
N ILE A 76 11.65 23.95 -1.58
CA ILE A 76 12.19 22.65 -1.16
C ILE A 76 13.22 22.10 -2.15
N LYS A 77 13.35 22.72 -3.33
CA LYS A 77 14.25 22.30 -4.41
C LYS A 77 15.70 22.08 -3.95
N PRO A 78 16.34 22.96 -3.16
CA PRO A 78 17.69 22.71 -2.67
C PRO A 78 17.81 21.48 -1.77
N TYR A 79 16.75 21.11 -1.05
CA TYR A 79 16.73 19.86 -0.27
C TYR A 79 16.65 18.64 -1.19
N LEU A 80 15.76 18.68 -2.20
CA LEU A 80 15.61 17.61 -3.17
C LEU A 80 16.90 17.41 -3.99
N ASP A 81 17.53 18.48 -4.44
CA ASP A 81 18.79 18.42 -5.19
C ASP A 81 19.89 17.74 -4.36
N ARG A 82 19.93 17.98 -3.04
CA ARG A 82 20.84 17.27 -2.13
C ARG A 82 20.51 15.79 -2.01
N VAL A 83 19.23 15.42 -1.96
CA VAL A 83 18.81 14.01 -1.93
C VAL A 83 19.19 13.33 -3.24
N ILE A 84 18.88 13.93 -4.39
CA ILE A 84 19.21 13.43 -5.73
C ILE A 84 20.71 13.19 -5.88
N LYS A 85 21.55 14.13 -5.43
CA LYS A 85 23.03 14.00 -5.47
C LYS A 85 23.57 12.84 -4.62
N LYS A 86 22.80 12.37 -3.63
CA LYS A 86 23.16 11.23 -2.78
C LYS A 86 22.65 9.89 -3.30
N VAL A 87 21.84 9.90 -4.37
CA VAL A 87 21.42 8.66 -5.04
C VAL A 87 22.53 8.22 -5.99
N THR A 88 23.00 6.99 -5.79
CA THR A 88 23.87 6.29 -6.73
C THR A 88 23.10 5.14 -7.34
N GLU A 89 23.15 5.01 -8.66
CA GLU A 89 22.64 3.83 -9.36
C GLU A 89 23.75 3.09 -10.10
N PHE A 90 23.60 1.77 -10.22
CA PHE A 90 24.45 0.96 -11.07
C PHE A 90 23.69 -0.29 -11.53
N ARG A 91 24.20 -0.91 -12.59
CA ARG A 91 23.70 -2.18 -13.11
C ARG A 91 24.84 -3.20 -13.08
N LEU A 92 24.54 -4.44 -12.69
CA LEU A 92 25.46 -5.56 -12.80
C LEU A 92 25.47 -6.09 -14.24
N ASP A 93 26.50 -6.88 -14.59
CA ASP A 93 26.66 -7.42 -15.95
C ASP A 93 25.49 -8.33 -16.36
N ASN A 94 24.85 -8.99 -15.37
CA ASN A 94 23.66 -9.80 -15.58
C ASN A 94 22.35 -9.00 -15.74
N GLY A 95 22.42 -7.67 -15.69
CA GLY A 95 21.29 -6.78 -15.92
C GLY A 95 20.54 -6.31 -14.68
N MET A 96 20.83 -6.84 -13.48
CA MET A 96 20.20 -6.41 -12.23
C MET A 96 20.55 -4.97 -11.88
N LYS A 97 19.54 -4.15 -11.60
CA LYS A 97 19.71 -2.73 -11.27
C LYS A 97 19.67 -2.50 -9.76
N PHE A 98 20.57 -1.64 -9.28
CA PHE A 98 20.65 -1.19 -7.89
C PHE A 98 20.47 0.33 -7.83
N ILE A 99 19.67 0.79 -6.87
CA ILE A 99 19.49 2.20 -6.51
C ILE A 99 19.82 2.35 -5.03
N VAL A 100 20.81 3.18 -4.72
CA VAL A 100 21.34 3.37 -3.37
C VAL A 100 21.21 4.83 -2.98
N LEU A 101 20.55 5.11 -1.86
CA LEU A 101 20.53 6.45 -1.27
C LEU A 101 21.23 6.45 0.09
N GLU A 102 22.36 7.14 0.13
CA GLU A 102 23.22 7.29 1.30
C GLU A 102 22.62 8.28 2.33
N ARG A 103 22.44 7.82 3.58
CA ARG A 103 21.89 8.58 4.71
C ARG A 103 22.49 8.15 6.05
N HIS A 104 23.40 8.95 6.59
CA HIS A 104 24.06 8.69 7.88
C HIS A 104 23.30 9.24 9.11
N ASN A 105 21.98 9.43 9.02
CA ASN A 105 21.17 10.01 10.11
C ASN A 105 20.95 9.03 11.28
N ALA A 106 20.89 7.73 10.97
CA ALA A 106 20.74 6.65 11.95
C ALA A 106 21.44 5.39 11.39
N PRO A 107 22.04 4.53 12.23
CA PRO A 107 22.79 3.36 11.80
C PRO A 107 21.87 2.19 11.37
N VAL A 108 20.95 2.48 10.45
CA VAL A 108 19.91 1.56 9.95
C VAL A 108 19.82 1.70 8.44
N ILE A 109 19.58 0.58 7.78
CA ILE A 109 19.40 0.48 6.34
C ILE A 109 18.04 -0.18 6.08
N SER A 110 17.25 0.43 5.23
CA SER A 110 16.03 -0.17 4.68
C SER A 110 16.31 -0.68 3.28
N PHE A 111 15.90 -1.92 3.04
CA PHE A 111 16.13 -2.63 1.80
C PHE A 111 14.82 -3.01 1.16
N SER A 112 14.80 -3.01 -0.17
CA SER A 112 13.69 -3.58 -0.91
C SER A 112 14.16 -4.20 -2.22
N ILE A 113 13.59 -5.34 -2.58
CA ILE A 113 13.72 -5.94 -3.90
C ILE A 113 12.36 -5.84 -4.58
N TYR A 114 12.35 -5.19 -5.73
CA TYR A 114 11.19 -5.02 -6.59
C TYR A 114 11.30 -5.99 -7.76
N ALA A 115 10.40 -6.96 -7.80
CA ALA A 115 10.18 -7.80 -8.97
C ALA A 115 9.11 -7.16 -9.84
N ASP A 116 9.44 -6.84 -11.10
CA ASP A 116 8.51 -6.27 -12.07
C ASP A 116 7.58 -7.35 -12.64
N VAL A 117 6.78 -7.94 -11.75
CA VAL A 117 5.82 -9.01 -12.01
C VAL A 117 4.77 -9.04 -10.91
N GLY A 118 3.49 -9.12 -11.26
CA GLY A 118 2.38 -9.25 -10.31
C GLY A 118 1.21 -10.04 -10.87
N GLY A 119 0.02 -9.86 -10.29
CA GLY A 119 -1.21 -10.54 -10.72
C GLY A 119 -1.57 -10.34 -12.20
N ALA A 120 -1.14 -9.23 -12.81
CA ALA A 120 -1.40 -8.96 -14.22
C ALA A 120 -0.55 -9.80 -15.18
N ASN A 121 0.51 -10.45 -14.67
CA ASN A 121 1.42 -11.29 -15.45
C ASN A 121 1.07 -12.79 -15.37
N GLU A 122 0.03 -13.14 -14.62
CA GLU A 122 -0.31 -14.54 -14.36
C GLU A 122 -0.93 -15.21 -15.59
N PRO A 123 -0.50 -16.45 -15.94
CA PRO A 123 -1.13 -17.23 -16.99
C PRO A 123 -2.61 -17.51 -16.68
N ASP A 124 -3.39 -17.72 -17.75
CA ASP A 124 -4.80 -18.11 -17.63
C ASP A 124 -4.91 -19.48 -16.94
N GLY A 125 -5.88 -19.61 -16.02
CA GLY A 125 -6.07 -20.81 -15.19
C GLY A 125 -5.02 -20.99 -14.08
N GLN A 126 -4.12 -20.01 -13.89
CA GLN A 126 -3.07 -20.03 -12.87
C GLN A 126 -3.09 -18.74 -12.03
N THR A 127 -4.26 -18.14 -11.84
CA THR A 127 -4.36 -16.91 -11.06
C THR A 127 -3.97 -17.14 -9.59
N GLY A 128 -3.36 -16.13 -8.98
CA GLY A 128 -2.80 -16.18 -7.64
C GLY A 128 -1.38 -16.74 -7.57
N VAL A 129 -0.77 -17.23 -8.66
CA VAL A 129 0.60 -17.78 -8.65
C VAL A 129 1.66 -16.76 -8.19
N ALA A 130 1.49 -15.47 -8.48
CA ALA A 130 2.39 -14.42 -8.02
C ALA A 130 2.32 -14.25 -6.50
N HIS A 131 1.11 -14.21 -5.96
CA HIS A 131 0.87 -14.13 -4.51
C HIS A 131 1.31 -15.43 -3.80
N TYR A 132 1.13 -16.58 -4.44
CA TYR A 132 1.61 -17.85 -3.93
C TYR A 132 3.14 -17.86 -3.83
N LEU A 133 3.83 -17.43 -4.88
CA LEU A 133 5.29 -17.33 -4.88
C LEU A 133 5.80 -16.42 -3.75
N GLU A 134 5.10 -15.33 -3.44
CA GLU A 134 5.41 -14.45 -2.31
C GLU A 134 5.43 -15.22 -0.98
N HIS A 135 4.39 -16.03 -0.70
CA HIS A 135 4.36 -16.89 0.50
C HIS A 135 5.53 -17.86 0.54
N LEU A 136 5.87 -18.44 -0.62
CA LEU A 136 6.89 -19.47 -0.73
C LEU A 136 8.32 -18.92 -0.69
N ALA A 137 8.53 -17.67 -1.07
CA ALA A 137 9.83 -17.02 -1.03
C ALA A 137 10.44 -17.02 0.40
N PHE A 138 9.60 -17.04 1.44
CA PHE A 138 10.04 -17.10 2.84
C PHE A 138 10.30 -18.51 3.36
N LYS A 139 9.98 -19.55 2.58
CA LYS A 139 10.14 -20.95 3.00
C LYS A 139 11.58 -21.44 2.88
N GLY A 140 12.45 -20.66 2.24
CA GLY A 140 13.90 -20.85 2.29
C GLY A 140 14.50 -21.40 0.99
N THR A 141 15.71 -21.92 1.12
CA THR A 141 16.62 -22.26 0.01
C THR A 141 17.13 -23.68 0.19
N LYS A 142 18.05 -24.14 -0.64
CA LYS A 142 18.70 -25.45 -0.44
C LYS A 142 19.54 -25.51 0.85
N LYS A 143 19.83 -24.38 1.49
CA LYS A 143 20.64 -24.29 2.72
C LYS A 143 19.87 -23.76 3.92
N ILE A 144 18.91 -22.86 3.71
CA ILE A 144 18.12 -22.23 4.76
C ILE A 144 16.73 -22.87 4.80
N GLY A 145 16.28 -23.27 5.99
CA GLY A 145 14.93 -23.82 6.19
C GLY A 145 14.82 -25.34 6.03
N THR A 146 15.93 -26.04 5.84
CA THR A 146 16.00 -27.51 5.71
C THR A 146 16.91 -28.14 6.76
N LYS A 147 16.66 -29.41 7.12
CA LYS A 147 17.59 -30.28 7.86
C LYS A 147 18.41 -31.16 6.91
N ASP A 148 17.83 -31.57 5.79
CA ASP A 148 18.46 -32.34 4.72
C ASP A 148 17.69 -32.12 3.41
N TYR A 149 18.22 -31.26 2.55
CA TYR A 149 17.56 -30.92 1.29
C TYR A 149 17.53 -32.09 0.29
N GLN A 150 18.51 -32.99 0.31
CA GLN A 150 18.56 -34.08 -0.67
C GLN A 150 17.44 -35.10 -0.39
N ALA A 151 17.21 -35.43 0.87
CA ALA A 151 16.09 -36.26 1.29
C ALA A 151 14.74 -35.54 1.15
N GLU A 152 14.69 -34.25 1.50
CA GLU A 152 13.50 -33.41 1.33
C GLU A 152 13.04 -33.36 -0.14
N LYS A 153 13.97 -33.12 -1.07
CA LYS A 153 13.70 -33.03 -2.51
C LYS A 153 12.95 -34.25 -3.03
N GLN A 154 13.40 -35.46 -2.67
CA GLN A 154 12.75 -36.70 -3.09
C GLN A 154 11.31 -36.80 -2.57
N THR A 155 11.06 -36.31 -1.36
CA THR A 155 9.73 -36.31 -0.76
C THR A 155 8.81 -35.29 -1.42
N LEU A 156 9.34 -34.12 -1.77
CA LEU A 156 8.61 -33.10 -2.53
C LEU A 156 8.24 -33.58 -3.94
N GLU A 157 9.14 -34.28 -4.64
CA GLU A 157 8.85 -34.88 -5.95
C GLU A 157 7.77 -35.96 -5.87
N LYS A 158 7.77 -36.77 -4.80
CA LYS A 158 6.70 -37.75 -4.53
C LYS A 158 5.35 -37.06 -4.30
N LEU A 159 5.33 -35.95 -3.55
CA LEU A 159 4.10 -35.18 -3.32
C LEU A 159 3.51 -34.66 -4.62
N ASP A 160 4.34 -34.07 -5.48
CA ASP A 160 3.90 -33.54 -6.77
C ASP A 160 3.30 -34.64 -7.65
N LYS A 161 3.95 -35.81 -7.69
CA LYS A 161 3.44 -36.96 -8.44
C LYS A 161 2.08 -37.42 -7.91
N ILE A 162 1.93 -37.57 -6.58
CA ILE A 162 0.66 -37.98 -5.98
C ILE A 162 -0.43 -36.93 -6.24
N PHE A 163 -0.09 -35.64 -6.20
CA PHE A 163 -1.05 -34.58 -6.51
C PHE A 163 -1.55 -34.65 -7.97
N ALA A 164 -0.66 -34.88 -8.93
CA ALA A 164 -1.07 -35.08 -10.33
C ALA A 164 -1.95 -36.33 -10.51
N GLU A 165 -1.66 -37.41 -9.79
CA GLU A 165 -2.50 -38.62 -9.74
C GLU A 165 -3.89 -38.31 -9.16
N ILE A 166 -3.97 -37.48 -8.09
CA ILE A 166 -5.25 -37.02 -7.50
C ILE A 166 -6.05 -36.22 -8.53
N GLN A 167 -5.44 -35.24 -9.20
CA GLN A 167 -6.13 -34.43 -10.22
C GLN A 167 -6.68 -35.31 -11.35
N THR A 168 -5.87 -36.25 -11.85
CA THR A 168 -6.30 -37.18 -12.89
C THR A 168 -7.44 -38.09 -12.42
N ALA A 169 -7.38 -38.62 -11.20
CA ALA A 169 -8.43 -39.48 -10.65
C ALA A 169 -9.74 -38.70 -10.41
N SER A 170 -9.64 -37.46 -9.91
CA SER A 170 -10.78 -36.56 -9.70
C SER A 170 -11.47 -36.19 -11.03
N ALA A 171 -10.70 -35.84 -12.06
CA ALA A 171 -11.25 -35.55 -13.39
C ALA A 171 -11.99 -36.76 -14.00
N ASN A 172 -11.53 -37.98 -13.70
CA ASN A 172 -12.16 -39.23 -14.12
C ASN A 172 -13.22 -39.75 -13.12
N GLN A 173 -13.61 -38.97 -12.11
CA GLN A 173 -14.63 -39.30 -11.10
C GLN A 173 -14.36 -40.62 -10.34
N LYS A 174 -13.08 -40.98 -10.12
CA LYS A 174 -12.66 -42.21 -9.44
C LYS A 174 -12.57 -42.01 -7.91
N THR A 175 -13.71 -41.84 -7.25
CA THR A 175 -13.80 -41.41 -5.83
C THR A 175 -13.01 -42.28 -4.83
N GLU A 176 -13.01 -43.61 -5.00
CA GLU A 176 -12.24 -44.51 -4.12
C GLU A 176 -10.73 -44.31 -4.29
N GLN A 177 -10.27 -44.21 -5.55
CA GLN A 177 -8.86 -43.95 -5.86
C GLN A 177 -8.42 -42.60 -5.31
N VAL A 178 -9.26 -41.56 -5.43
CA VAL A 178 -8.99 -40.23 -4.85
C VAL A 178 -8.80 -40.31 -3.33
N THR A 179 -9.70 -41.01 -2.63
CA THR A 179 -9.60 -41.20 -1.17
C THR A 179 -8.29 -41.86 -0.76
N GLN A 180 -7.88 -42.92 -1.47
CA GLN A 180 -6.61 -43.61 -1.21
C GLN A 180 -5.39 -42.72 -1.48
N LEU A 181 -5.42 -41.96 -2.58
CA LEU A 181 -4.34 -41.05 -2.94
C LEU A 181 -4.22 -39.88 -1.95
N LEU A 182 -5.34 -39.34 -1.45
CA LEU A 182 -5.33 -38.30 -0.42
C LEU A 182 -4.70 -38.78 0.89
N ALA A 183 -5.01 -40.00 1.34
CA ALA A 183 -4.37 -40.57 2.53
C ALA A 183 -2.84 -40.75 2.34
N LYS A 184 -2.43 -41.23 1.16
CA LYS A 184 -1.00 -41.34 0.80
C LYS A 184 -0.33 -39.96 0.72
N PHE A 185 -1.03 -38.98 0.20
CA PHE A 185 -0.57 -37.60 0.08
C PHE A 185 -0.33 -36.99 1.46
N GLU A 186 -1.29 -37.10 2.39
CA GLU A 186 -1.16 -36.59 3.76
C GLU A 186 0.03 -37.24 4.50
N ALA A 187 0.18 -38.57 4.39
CA ALA A 187 1.30 -39.28 4.98
C ALA A 187 2.66 -38.80 4.41
N THR A 188 2.73 -38.59 3.10
CA THR A 188 3.94 -38.08 2.43
C THR A 188 4.19 -36.61 2.81
N GLN A 189 3.15 -35.81 3.02
CA GLN A 189 3.26 -34.42 3.44
C GLN A 189 3.81 -34.30 4.86
N LYS A 190 3.37 -35.19 5.75
CA LYS A 190 3.92 -35.31 7.10
C LYS A 190 5.42 -35.65 7.06
N GLN A 191 5.83 -36.61 6.23
CA GLN A 191 7.25 -36.93 6.03
C GLN A 191 8.04 -35.71 5.51
N ALA A 192 7.50 -34.98 4.54
CA ALA A 192 8.16 -33.77 4.03
C ALA A 192 8.38 -32.73 5.14
N SER A 193 7.42 -32.58 6.06
CA SER A 193 7.51 -31.61 7.17
C SER A 193 8.64 -31.91 8.16
N GLU A 194 9.07 -33.17 8.27
CA GLU A 194 10.15 -33.57 9.20
C GLU A 194 11.50 -32.95 8.84
N TYR A 195 11.71 -32.67 7.54
CA TYR A 195 12.91 -32.01 7.03
C TYR A 195 12.88 -30.48 7.17
N VAL A 196 11.74 -29.88 7.49
CA VAL A 196 11.60 -28.41 7.49
C VAL A 196 12.07 -27.81 8.81
N ASN A 197 12.98 -26.84 8.72
CA ASN A 197 13.31 -25.93 9.81
C ASN A 197 12.43 -24.67 9.68
N GLN A 198 11.30 -24.70 10.36
CA GLN A 198 10.26 -23.66 10.29
C GLN A 198 10.82 -22.27 10.59
N ASN A 199 10.48 -21.31 9.73
CA ASN A 199 10.74 -19.87 9.94
C ASN A 199 12.23 -19.49 10.07
N GLU A 200 13.17 -20.34 9.65
CA GLU A 200 14.61 -20.13 9.86
C GLU A 200 15.12 -18.82 9.24
N PHE A 201 14.68 -18.49 8.02
CA PHE A 201 15.00 -17.19 7.38
C PHE A 201 14.60 -16.01 8.28
N SER A 202 13.34 -16.00 8.73
CA SER A 202 12.82 -14.94 9.61
C SER A 202 13.53 -14.88 10.95
N LYS A 203 13.97 -16.02 11.47
CA LYS A 203 14.68 -16.14 12.74
C LYS A 203 16.07 -15.51 12.63
N ILE A 204 16.81 -15.78 11.55
CA ILE A 204 18.11 -15.15 11.26
C ILE A 204 17.94 -13.63 11.21
N VAL A 205 16.95 -13.14 10.46
CA VAL A 205 16.67 -11.70 10.33
C VAL A 205 16.35 -11.07 11.69
N LYS A 206 15.45 -11.68 12.49
CA LYS A 206 15.09 -11.20 13.83
C LYS A 206 16.28 -11.19 14.78
N GLN A 207 17.09 -12.25 14.80
CA GLN A 207 18.29 -12.34 15.64
C GLN A 207 19.36 -11.30 15.25
N ALA A 208 19.40 -10.88 13.98
CA ALA A 208 20.25 -9.80 13.50
C ALA A 208 19.71 -8.38 13.79
N GLY A 209 18.57 -8.27 14.47
CA GLY A 209 17.92 -6.99 14.77
C GLY A 209 17.04 -6.45 13.64
N GLY A 210 16.65 -7.31 12.69
CA GLY A 210 15.81 -6.93 11.56
C GLY A 210 14.39 -6.58 11.97
N VAL A 211 13.85 -5.53 11.35
CA VAL A 211 12.51 -5.01 11.60
C VAL A 211 11.73 -4.82 10.31
N GLY A 212 10.40 -4.97 10.39
CA GLY A 212 9.51 -4.73 9.26
C GLY A 212 9.67 -5.72 8.10
N MET A 213 10.14 -6.95 8.37
CA MET A 213 10.23 -8.00 7.36
C MET A 213 8.87 -8.42 6.87
N ASN A 214 8.65 -8.16 5.59
CA ASN A 214 7.41 -8.43 4.91
C ASN A 214 7.62 -8.52 3.40
N ALA A 215 6.56 -8.93 2.71
CA ALA A 215 6.41 -8.80 1.28
C ALA A 215 5.02 -8.25 0.95
N ALA A 216 4.83 -7.91 -0.31
CA ALA A 216 3.53 -7.55 -0.83
C ALA A 216 3.47 -7.84 -2.33
N THR A 217 2.42 -8.55 -2.74
CA THR A 217 2.06 -8.71 -4.15
C THR A 217 0.92 -7.76 -4.53
N SER A 218 1.06 -7.14 -5.68
CA SER A 218 0.04 -6.28 -6.29
C SER A 218 -0.34 -6.81 -7.68
N ALA A 219 -1.20 -6.08 -8.39
CA ALA A 219 -1.46 -6.37 -9.79
C ALA A 219 -0.20 -6.21 -10.67
N ASP A 220 0.75 -5.35 -10.29
CA ASP A 220 1.87 -4.96 -11.16
C ASP A 220 3.23 -5.50 -10.73
N TYR A 221 3.39 -5.83 -9.45
CA TYR A 221 4.68 -6.11 -8.84
C TYR A 221 4.59 -7.03 -7.62
N THR A 222 5.73 -7.62 -7.26
CA THR A 222 5.97 -8.22 -5.94
C THR A 222 7.16 -7.52 -5.28
N LEU A 223 6.95 -7.04 -4.05
CA LEU A 223 7.95 -6.37 -3.24
C LEU A 223 8.36 -7.25 -2.07
N TYR A 224 9.65 -7.24 -1.74
CA TYR A 224 10.16 -7.84 -0.52
C TYR A 224 11.02 -6.81 0.21
N PHE A 225 10.78 -6.58 1.50
CA PHE A 225 11.42 -5.48 2.21
C PHE A 225 11.57 -5.72 3.70
N TYR A 226 12.63 -5.16 4.27
CA TYR A 226 12.90 -5.06 5.70
C TYR A 226 14.01 -4.06 5.96
N SER A 227 14.20 -3.71 7.23
CA SER A 227 15.35 -2.92 7.67
C SER A 227 16.24 -3.72 8.61
N LEU A 228 17.54 -3.43 8.58
CA LEU A 228 18.55 -3.99 9.48
C LEU A 228 19.49 -2.89 9.99
N PRO A 229 20.20 -3.12 11.11
CA PRO A 229 21.34 -2.29 11.50
C PRO A 229 22.41 -2.22 10.39
N ALA A 230 23.11 -1.09 10.28
CA ALA A 230 24.04 -0.80 9.19
C ALA A 230 25.14 -1.86 9.02
N ASN A 231 25.64 -2.41 10.13
CA ASN A 231 26.66 -3.46 10.15
C ASN A 231 26.15 -4.84 9.67
N LYS A 232 24.90 -4.95 9.20
CA LYS A 232 24.30 -6.18 8.66
C LYS A 232 24.06 -6.13 7.15
N LEU A 233 24.63 -5.16 6.44
CA LEU A 233 24.55 -5.06 4.98
C LEU A 233 24.94 -6.36 4.27
N GLU A 234 26.07 -6.96 4.62
CA GLU A 234 26.54 -8.20 3.99
C GLU A 234 25.65 -9.41 4.31
N LEU A 235 25.08 -9.46 5.52
CA LEU A 235 24.08 -10.48 5.87
C LEU A 235 22.86 -10.36 4.96
N TRP A 236 22.35 -9.14 4.75
CA TRP A 236 21.24 -8.89 3.83
C TRP A 236 21.58 -9.36 2.41
N MET A 237 22.76 -8.99 1.89
CA MET A 237 23.24 -9.40 0.56
C MET A 237 23.29 -10.93 0.43
N SER A 238 23.77 -11.62 1.46
CA SER A 238 23.82 -13.09 1.48
C SER A 238 22.43 -13.72 1.47
N LEU A 239 21.53 -13.26 2.34
CA LEU A 239 20.19 -13.83 2.48
C LEU A 239 19.35 -13.63 1.22
N GLU A 240 19.32 -12.40 0.70
CA GLU A 240 18.47 -12.03 -0.44
C GLU A 240 18.96 -12.62 -1.76
N SER A 241 20.28 -12.63 -1.97
CA SER A 241 20.85 -13.26 -3.16
C SER A 241 20.62 -14.77 -3.15
N GLU A 242 20.61 -15.43 -1.99
CA GLU A 242 20.32 -16.86 -1.97
C GLU A 242 18.83 -17.16 -2.20
N ARG A 243 17.95 -16.32 -1.64
CA ARG A 243 16.50 -16.47 -1.73
C ARG A 243 15.99 -16.53 -3.17
N PHE A 244 16.58 -15.74 -4.07
CA PHE A 244 16.18 -15.74 -5.49
C PHE A 244 17.18 -16.45 -6.42
N LEU A 245 18.27 -17.04 -5.89
CA LEU A 245 19.18 -17.84 -6.71
C LEU A 245 18.81 -19.33 -6.66
N GLU A 246 18.53 -19.85 -5.46
CA GLU A 246 18.19 -21.26 -5.27
C GLU A 246 16.98 -21.48 -4.33
N PRO A 247 15.80 -20.91 -4.65
CA PRO A 247 14.63 -21.09 -3.80
C PRO A 247 14.13 -22.53 -3.80
N VAL A 248 13.68 -22.97 -2.64
CA VAL A 248 12.99 -24.24 -2.45
C VAL A 248 11.56 -23.95 -2.01
N PHE A 249 10.61 -24.23 -2.89
CA PHE A 249 9.16 -24.10 -2.65
C PHE A 249 8.61 -25.24 -1.79
N ARG A 250 9.28 -25.49 -0.65
CA ARG A 250 8.82 -26.42 0.39
C ARG A 250 7.52 -25.90 0.99
N GLU A 251 6.80 -26.80 1.66
CA GLU A 251 5.51 -26.50 2.28
C GLU A 251 4.43 -26.00 1.30
N PHE A 252 4.64 -26.09 -0.02
CA PHE A 252 3.69 -25.67 -1.06
C PHE A 252 2.24 -26.01 -0.69
N TYR A 253 1.93 -27.30 -0.53
CA TYR A 253 0.57 -27.75 -0.25
C TYR A 253 0.00 -27.33 1.10
N LYS A 254 0.86 -27.02 2.08
CA LYS A 254 0.43 -26.46 3.37
C LYS A 254 0.07 -24.99 3.18
N GLU A 255 0.90 -24.23 2.47
CA GLU A 255 0.61 -22.85 2.10
C GLU A 255 -0.62 -22.72 1.21
N LYS A 256 -0.92 -23.70 0.34
CA LYS A 256 -2.18 -23.75 -0.42
C LYS A 256 -3.39 -23.53 0.48
N GLN A 257 -3.45 -24.27 1.60
CA GLN A 257 -4.56 -24.20 2.53
C GLN A 257 -4.60 -22.85 3.26
N VAL A 258 -3.42 -22.31 3.62
CA VAL A 258 -3.33 -20.96 4.22
C VAL A 258 -3.86 -19.89 3.26
N ILE A 259 -3.50 -19.95 1.98
CA ILE A 259 -3.95 -18.99 0.95
C ILE A 259 -5.45 -19.14 0.68
N LEU A 260 -5.98 -20.37 0.66
CA LEU A 260 -7.42 -20.60 0.53
C LEU A 260 -8.19 -20.03 1.73
N GLU A 261 -7.69 -20.21 2.95
CA GLU A 261 -8.28 -19.59 4.14
C GLU A 261 -8.17 -18.07 4.13
N GLU A 262 -7.07 -17.53 3.62
CA GLU A 262 -6.92 -16.11 3.41
C GLU A 262 -7.94 -15.57 2.40
N ARG A 263 -8.16 -16.25 1.27
CA ARG A 263 -9.18 -15.89 0.28
C ARG A 263 -10.58 -15.93 0.90
N ARG A 264 -10.89 -16.98 1.65
CA ARG A 264 -12.16 -17.08 2.40
C ARG A 264 -12.34 -15.90 3.35
N SER A 265 -11.29 -15.56 4.10
CA SER A 265 -11.33 -14.47 5.08
C SER A 265 -11.42 -13.08 4.44
N ARG A 266 -10.61 -12.81 3.41
CA ARG A 266 -10.46 -11.47 2.81
C ARG A 266 -11.49 -11.16 1.75
N THR A 267 -11.92 -12.17 1.00
CA THR A 267 -12.82 -12.00 -0.15
C THR A 267 -14.20 -12.55 0.14
N GLU A 268 -14.33 -13.86 0.43
CA GLU A 268 -15.65 -14.49 0.55
C GLU A 268 -16.43 -14.03 1.79
N ASN A 269 -15.74 -13.79 2.91
CA ASN A 269 -16.36 -13.24 4.12
C ASN A 269 -16.49 -11.71 4.13
N SER A 270 -16.14 -11.03 3.03
CA SER A 270 -16.20 -9.58 2.88
C SER A 270 -17.14 -9.20 1.73
N PRO A 271 -18.39 -8.76 2.02
CA PRO A 271 -19.34 -8.34 0.99
C PRO A 271 -18.81 -7.27 0.03
N VAL A 272 -17.98 -6.34 0.53
CA VAL A 272 -17.34 -5.30 -0.29
C VAL A 272 -16.27 -5.88 -1.20
N ALA A 273 -15.48 -6.84 -0.74
CA ALA A 273 -14.46 -7.48 -1.57
C ALA A 273 -15.09 -8.34 -2.68
N GLN A 274 -16.17 -9.06 -2.38
CA GLN A 274 -16.95 -9.77 -3.41
C GLN A 274 -17.51 -8.81 -4.47
N LEU A 275 -18.03 -7.64 -4.05
CA LEU A 275 -18.49 -6.61 -4.98
C LEU A 275 -17.33 -6.11 -5.84
N LEU A 276 -16.16 -5.83 -5.25
CA LEU A 276 -14.98 -5.35 -5.98
C LEU A 276 -14.48 -6.36 -7.02
N GLU A 277 -14.51 -7.66 -6.73
CA GLU A 277 -14.11 -8.71 -7.69
C GLU A 277 -15.04 -8.71 -8.93
N LYS A 278 -16.37 -8.63 -8.70
CA LYS A 278 -17.34 -8.54 -9.82
C LYS A 278 -17.27 -7.20 -10.54
N PHE A 279 -17.04 -6.12 -9.81
CA PHE A 279 -16.88 -4.78 -10.35
C PHE A 279 -15.68 -4.70 -11.29
N LEU A 280 -14.51 -5.24 -10.90
CA LEU A 280 -13.33 -5.30 -11.76
C LEU A 280 -13.56 -6.15 -13.01
N SER A 281 -14.24 -7.29 -12.85
CA SER A 281 -14.64 -8.14 -14.00
C SER A 281 -15.61 -7.46 -14.96
N LYS A 282 -16.36 -6.44 -14.49
CA LYS A 282 -17.23 -5.62 -15.35
C LYS A 282 -16.49 -4.45 -15.98
N ALA A 283 -15.58 -3.82 -15.24
CA ALA A 283 -14.81 -2.68 -15.71
C ALA A 283 -13.78 -3.08 -16.79
N PHE A 284 -13.10 -4.22 -16.60
CA PHE A 284 -12.09 -4.72 -17.53
C PHE A 284 -12.57 -6.01 -18.22
N GLN A 285 -12.66 -5.99 -19.55
CA GLN A 285 -13.09 -7.10 -20.37
C GLN A 285 -11.93 -8.04 -20.70
N VAL A 286 -10.76 -7.51 -21.04
CA VAL A 286 -9.62 -8.31 -21.51
C VAL A 286 -8.36 -8.09 -20.68
N HIS A 287 -8.16 -6.91 -20.11
CA HIS A 287 -6.95 -6.62 -19.34
C HIS A 287 -6.92 -7.45 -18.04
N PRO A 288 -5.78 -8.06 -17.67
CA PRO A 288 -5.65 -8.89 -16.47
C PRO A 288 -6.01 -8.21 -15.14
N TYR A 289 -6.08 -6.88 -15.09
CA TYR A 289 -6.62 -6.13 -13.93
C TYR A 289 -8.06 -6.52 -13.54
N ARG A 290 -8.78 -7.23 -14.40
CA ARG A 290 -10.07 -7.86 -14.04
C ARG A 290 -9.96 -8.94 -12.95
N ARG A 291 -8.77 -9.52 -12.75
CA ARG A 291 -8.53 -10.70 -11.90
C ARG A 291 -8.15 -10.28 -10.48
N PRO A 292 -8.61 -11.01 -9.44
CA PRO A 292 -8.16 -10.77 -8.08
C PRO A 292 -6.70 -11.21 -7.91
N VAL A 293 -5.87 -10.38 -7.26
CA VAL A 293 -4.43 -10.68 -7.05
C VAL A 293 -4.21 -11.98 -6.25
N ILE A 294 -5.13 -12.33 -5.34
CA ILE A 294 -5.05 -13.58 -4.57
C ILE A 294 -5.33 -14.82 -5.43
N GLY A 295 -5.91 -14.66 -6.63
CA GLY A 295 -6.36 -15.73 -7.51
C GLY A 295 -7.79 -16.18 -7.27
N TYR A 296 -8.39 -16.84 -8.26
CA TYR A 296 -9.66 -17.54 -8.14
C TYR A 296 -9.48 -18.84 -7.35
N GLN A 297 -10.52 -19.26 -6.62
CA GLN A 297 -10.43 -20.45 -5.77
C GLN A 297 -10.05 -21.71 -6.58
N GLU A 298 -10.70 -21.92 -7.73
CA GLU A 298 -10.45 -23.07 -8.61
C GLU A 298 -8.99 -23.10 -9.10
N ASP A 299 -8.43 -21.96 -9.46
CA ASP A 299 -7.03 -21.86 -9.89
C ASP A 299 -6.09 -22.20 -8.73
N ILE A 300 -6.30 -21.64 -7.53
CA ILE A 300 -5.47 -21.91 -6.33
C ILE A 300 -5.51 -23.39 -5.95
N GLU A 301 -6.69 -24.02 -6.03
CA GLU A 301 -6.87 -25.45 -5.77
C GLU A 301 -6.06 -26.30 -6.75
N ASN A 302 -6.01 -25.90 -8.03
CA ASN A 302 -5.35 -26.62 -9.11
C ASN A 302 -3.87 -26.30 -9.31
N LEU A 303 -3.36 -25.19 -8.76
CA LEU A 303 -1.94 -24.80 -8.87
C LEU A 303 -1.01 -25.91 -8.36
N SER A 304 0.05 -26.16 -9.11
CA SER A 304 1.12 -27.09 -8.75
C SER A 304 2.41 -26.34 -8.36
N ARG A 305 3.34 -27.07 -7.73
CA ARG A 305 4.66 -26.54 -7.41
C ARG A 305 5.50 -26.23 -8.67
N GLU A 306 5.21 -26.93 -9.77
CA GLU A 306 5.80 -26.68 -11.08
C GLU A 306 5.31 -25.34 -11.66
N ASN A 307 4.01 -25.03 -11.56
CA ASN A 307 3.48 -23.73 -12.01
C ASN A 307 4.19 -22.55 -11.33
N VAL A 308 4.43 -22.64 -10.01
CA VAL A 308 5.20 -21.62 -9.28
C VAL A 308 6.66 -21.57 -9.75
N ARG A 309 7.25 -22.72 -10.08
CA ARG A 309 8.62 -22.79 -10.61
C ARG A 309 8.73 -22.14 -11.99
N ASP A 310 7.82 -22.43 -12.89
CA ASP A 310 7.78 -21.84 -14.23
C ASP A 310 7.60 -20.32 -14.15
N PHE A 311 6.68 -19.86 -13.29
CA PHE A 311 6.45 -18.45 -13.05
C PHE A 311 7.71 -17.76 -12.48
N PHE A 312 8.35 -18.39 -11.50
CA PHE A 312 9.61 -17.91 -10.93
C PHE A 312 10.72 -17.85 -11.99
N ASP A 313 10.97 -18.92 -12.73
CA ASP A 313 12.05 -19.01 -13.71
C ASP A 313 11.87 -18.04 -14.87
N THR A 314 10.62 -17.74 -15.23
CA THR A 314 10.26 -16.75 -16.26
C THR A 314 10.44 -15.32 -15.77
N HIS A 315 9.99 -14.98 -14.57
CA HIS A 315 9.84 -13.59 -14.14
C HIS A 315 10.88 -13.09 -13.13
N TYR A 316 11.49 -13.97 -12.33
CA TYR A 316 12.49 -13.62 -11.31
C TYR A 316 13.92 -13.68 -11.86
N VAL A 317 14.10 -13.13 -13.05
CA VAL A 317 15.40 -13.01 -13.72
C VAL A 317 16.10 -11.69 -13.33
N PRO A 318 17.44 -11.62 -13.32
CA PRO A 318 18.16 -10.44 -12.85
C PRO A 318 17.73 -9.13 -13.51
N SER A 319 17.46 -9.14 -14.84
CA SER A 319 17.03 -7.96 -15.57
C SER A 319 15.63 -7.45 -15.21
N ASN A 320 14.84 -8.25 -14.48
CA ASN A 320 13.48 -7.93 -14.02
C ASN A 320 13.41 -7.63 -12.50
N LEU A 321 14.56 -7.69 -11.82
CA LEU A 321 14.69 -7.36 -10.40
C LEU A 321 15.44 -6.03 -10.23
N THR A 322 14.85 -5.12 -9.47
CA THR A 322 15.48 -3.85 -9.08
C THR A 322 15.64 -3.82 -7.57
N VAL A 323 16.87 -3.60 -7.10
CA VAL A 323 17.22 -3.53 -5.68
C VAL A 323 17.33 -2.07 -5.24
N GLY A 324 16.67 -1.75 -4.14
CA GLY A 324 16.74 -0.44 -3.50
C GLY A 324 17.36 -0.56 -2.12
N ILE A 325 18.28 0.34 -1.80
CA ILE A 325 18.96 0.41 -0.51
C ILE A 325 18.99 1.86 -0.03
N VAL A 326 18.40 2.14 1.13
CA VAL A 326 18.34 3.50 1.68
C VAL A 326 18.72 3.48 3.16
N GLY A 327 19.74 4.26 3.53
CA GLY A 327 20.18 4.36 4.93
C GLY A 327 21.67 4.59 5.10
N ASP A 328 22.21 4.18 6.24
CA ASP A 328 23.62 4.33 6.58
C ASP A 328 24.49 3.30 5.82
N VAL A 329 24.84 3.64 4.57
CA VAL A 329 25.61 2.79 3.65
C VAL A 329 26.63 3.58 2.85
N ASP A 330 27.73 2.93 2.46
CA ASP A 330 28.61 3.41 1.39
C ASP A 330 28.20 2.76 0.06
N PRO A 331 27.79 3.52 -0.97
CA PRO A 331 27.47 2.99 -2.29
C PRO A 331 28.59 2.16 -2.94
N LYS A 332 29.86 2.43 -2.63
CA LYS A 332 31.00 1.65 -3.16
C LYS A 332 31.02 0.24 -2.56
N GLU A 333 30.81 0.13 -1.25
CA GLU A 333 30.73 -1.17 -0.58
C GLU A 333 29.49 -1.95 -1.05
N VAL A 334 28.34 -1.26 -1.20
CA VAL A 334 27.13 -1.86 -1.79
C VAL A 334 27.42 -2.44 -3.17
N LYS A 335 28.10 -1.69 -4.05
CA LYS A 335 28.45 -2.17 -5.40
C LYS A 335 29.39 -3.37 -5.39
N LYS A 336 30.37 -3.39 -4.48
CA LYS A 336 31.28 -4.52 -4.29
C LYS A 336 30.52 -5.77 -3.84
N LEU A 337 29.69 -5.66 -2.80
CA LEU A 337 28.89 -6.79 -2.30
C LEU A 337 27.85 -7.25 -3.33
N ALA A 338 27.22 -6.34 -4.05
CA ALA A 338 26.28 -6.68 -5.12
C ALA A 338 26.93 -7.56 -6.20
N LYS A 339 28.18 -7.25 -6.60
CA LYS A 339 28.94 -8.10 -7.53
C LYS A 339 29.22 -9.48 -6.97
N ILE A 340 29.58 -9.59 -5.68
CA ILE A 340 29.89 -10.87 -5.02
C ILE A 340 28.64 -11.75 -4.91
N TYR A 341 27.54 -11.19 -4.43
CA TYR A 341 26.35 -11.95 -4.05
C TYR A 341 25.36 -12.13 -5.20
N PHE A 342 25.03 -11.06 -5.92
CA PHE A 342 24.05 -11.05 -7.00
C PHE A 342 24.67 -11.20 -8.39
N GLY A 343 25.97 -10.94 -8.55
CA GLY A 343 26.68 -11.18 -9.81
C GLY A 343 26.78 -12.65 -10.23
N ARG A 344 26.45 -13.57 -9.31
CA ARG A 344 26.42 -15.03 -9.54
C ARG A 344 25.22 -15.50 -10.37
N TYR A 345 24.19 -14.66 -10.53
CA TYR A 345 23.01 -15.05 -11.28
C TYR A 345 23.33 -15.09 -12.77
N GLU A 346 22.86 -16.15 -13.43
CA GLU A 346 22.92 -16.25 -14.87
C GLU A 346 22.10 -15.15 -15.53
N THR A 347 22.64 -14.61 -16.63
CA THR A 347 21.90 -13.68 -17.48
C THR A 347 20.84 -14.48 -18.21
N LYS A 348 19.57 -14.06 -18.11
CA LYS A 348 18.44 -14.66 -18.81
C LYS A 348 17.75 -13.60 -19.67
N GLU A 349 16.95 -14.05 -20.61
CA GLU A 349 16.11 -13.17 -21.42
C GLU A 349 15.14 -12.38 -20.52
N LYS A 350 14.77 -11.17 -20.98
CA LYS A 350 13.76 -10.39 -20.26
C LYS A 350 12.42 -11.11 -20.31
N PRO A 351 11.62 -11.05 -19.23
CA PRO A 351 10.31 -11.68 -19.25
C PRO A 351 9.41 -11.05 -20.32
N PRO A 352 8.42 -11.80 -20.83
CA PRO A 352 7.42 -11.28 -21.76
C PRO A 352 6.74 -10.03 -21.19
N GLN A 353 6.63 -8.99 -22.00
CA GLN A 353 5.90 -7.78 -21.63
C GLN A 353 4.39 -8.01 -21.82
N LEU A 354 3.59 -7.51 -20.88
CA LEU A 354 2.14 -7.53 -21.01
C LEU A 354 1.71 -6.45 -22.02
N ASN A 355 1.29 -6.89 -23.19
CA ASN A 355 0.86 -6.00 -24.29
C ASN A 355 -0.66 -6.00 -24.49
N ILE A 356 -1.43 -6.52 -23.53
CA ILE A 356 -2.89 -6.51 -23.58
C ILE A 356 -3.36 -5.09 -23.28
N VAL A 357 -4.17 -4.51 -24.17
CA VAL A 357 -4.76 -3.18 -23.99
C VAL A 357 -6.26 -3.34 -23.82
N GLU A 358 -6.80 -2.74 -22.76
CA GLU A 358 -8.26 -2.71 -22.55
C GLU A 358 -8.91 -1.83 -23.63
N PRO A 359 -9.91 -2.34 -24.37
CA PRO A 359 -10.66 -1.51 -25.31
C PRO A 359 -11.40 -0.40 -24.56
N PRO A 360 -11.59 0.79 -25.17
CA PRO A 360 -12.43 1.82 -24.58
C PRO A 360 -13.82 1.27 -24.28
N GLN A 361 -14.29 1.51 -23.06
CA GLN A 361 -15.65 1.19 -22.66
C GLN A 361 -16.62 2.06 -23.49
N THR A 362 -17.68 1.44 -24.03
CA THR A 362 -18.64 2.11 -24.92
C THR A 362 -19.97 2.42 -24.26
N GLU A 363 -20.29 1.74 -23.15
CA GLU A 363 -21.56 1.86 -22.42
C GLU A 363 -21.31 1.79 -20.92
N PRO A 364 -22.09 2.47 -20.08
CA PRO A 364 -21.96 2.36 -18.63
C PRO A 364 -22.04 0.92 -18.14
N GLY A 365 -21.10 0.51 -17.29
CA GLY A 365 -21.10 -0.78 -16.63
C GLY A 365 -21.83 -0.72 -15.30
N GLU A 366 -22.68 -1.71 -14.98
CA GLU A 366 -23.29 -1.81 -13.66
C GLU A 366 -23.22 -3.22 -13.09
N VAL A 367 -22.99 -3.30 -11.78
CA VAL A 367 -23.06 -4.53 -10.98
C VAL A 367 -23.82 -4.23 -9.70
N THR A 368 -24.86 -5.01 -9.41
CA THR A 368 -25.60 -4.93 -8.13
C THR A 368 -25.57 -6.27 -7.42
N MET A 369 -25.25 -6.26 -6.13
CA MET A 369 -25.22 -7.44 -5.27
C MET A 369 -26.10 -7.23 -4.04
N LYS A 370 -26.82 -8.28 -3.63
CA LYS A 370 -27.59 -8.30 -2.38
C LYS A 370 -26.91 -9.25 -1.38
N LEU A 371 -26.30 -8.70 -0.33
CA LEU A 371 -25.63 -9.45 0.73
C LEU A 371 -25.94 -8.84 2.10
N GLN A 372 -25.81 -9.64 3.17
CA GLN A 372 -25.98 -9.15 4.55
C GLN A 372 -24.85 -8.17 4.89
N SER A 373 -25.09 -6.87 4.65
CA SER A 373 -24.08 -5.82 4.73
C SER A 373 -24.74 -4.44 4.81
N GLN A 374 -23.97 -3.43 5.24
CA GLN A 374 -24.37 -2.04 5.01
C GLN A 374 -24.38 -1.76 3.50
N PRO A 375 -25.24 -0.88 2.98
CA PRO A 375 -25.22 -0.55 1.57
C PRO A 375 -23.94 0.21 1.18
N TRP A 376 -23.37 -0.15 0.03
CA TRP A 376 -22.20 0.52 -0.55
C TRP A 376 -22.48 0.93 -1.99
N TYR A 377 -21.99 2.11 -2.35
CA TYR A 377 -21.91 2.60 -3.71
C TYR A 377 -20.42 2.70 -4.09
N ILE A 378 -20.06 2.17 -5.25
CA ILE A 378 -18.72 2.21 -5.82
C ILE A 378 -18.87 2.67 -7.27
N GLU A 379 -17.96 3.51 -7.72
CA GLU A 379 -17.93 4.02 -9.07
C GLU A 379 -16.49 4.15 -9.54
N GLY A 380 -16.19 3.73 -10.77
CA GLY A 380 -14.87 3.84 -11.33
C GLY A 380 -14.84 4.31 -12.78
N TYR A 381 -13.74 4.97 -13.12
CA TYR A 381 -13.49 5.57 -14.42
C TYR A 381 -12.11 5.18 -14.94
N HIS A 382 -12.01 4.70 -16.18
CA HIS A 382 -10.70 4.40 -16.75
C HIS A 382 -9.88 5.66 -16.95
N ARG A 383 -8.59 5.55 -16.63
CA ARG A 383 -7.57 6.57 -16.84
C ARG A 383 -6.29 5.94 -17.38
N PRO A 384 -5.42 6.72 -18.05
CA PRO A 384 -4.11 6.25 -18.49
C PRO A 384 -3.20 5.80 -17.34
N ALA A 385 -2.15 5.06 -17.70
CA ALA A 385 -1.07 4.63 -16.80
C ALA A 385 -0.32 5.80 -16.13
N THR A 386 0.43 5.49 -15.07
CA THR A 386 1.19 6.49 -14.27
C THR A 386 2.23 7.29 -15.06
N ASN A 387 2.73 6.79 -16.18
CA ASN A 387 3.69 7.51 -17.03
C ASN A 387 3.03 8.58 -17.93
N HIS A 388 1.70 8.71 -17.93
CA HIS A 388 0.98 9.70 -18.72
C HIS A 388 1.26 11.13 -18.19
N PRO A 389 1.41 12.15 -19.06
CA PRO A 389 1.68 13.53 -18.64
C PRO A 389 0.66 14.11 -17.65
N ASP A 390 -0.62 13.77 -17.83
CA ASP A 390 -1.71 14.20 -16.93
C ASP A 390 -1.80 13.40 -15.62
N ASN A 391 -0.87 12.48 -15.30
CA ASN A 391 -0.95 11.66 -14.09
C ASN A 391 -1.11 12.50 -12.81
N VAL A 392 -0.37 13.60 -12.69
CA VAL A 392 -0.47 14.50 -11.54
C VAL A 392 -1.84 15.18 -11.48
N ILE A 393 -2.46 15.48 -12.62
CA ILE A 393 -3.79 16.11 -12.68
C ILE A 393 -4.85 15.13 -12.17
N TYR A 394 -4.78 13.86 -12.57
CA TYR A 394 -5.65 12.82 -12.04
C TYR A 394 -5.51 12.65 -10.53
N GLN A 395 -4.28 12.65 -10.00
CA GLN A 395 -4.06 12.60 -8.55
C GLN A 395 -4.66 13.83 -7.85
N MET A 396 -4.49 15.04 -8.39
CA MET A 396 -5.10 16.26 -7.85
C MET A 396 -6.63 16.17 -7.84
N ILE A 397 -7.25 15.66 -8.91
CA ILE A 397 -8.70 15.42 -8.98
C ILE A 397 -9.16 14.49 -7.85
N THR A 398 -8.46 13.37 -7.65
CA THR A 398 -8.77 12.47 -6.54
C THR A 398 -8.67 13.18 -5.19
N SER A 399 -7.61 13.94 -4.95
CA SER A 399 -7.42 14.66 -3.68
C SER A 399 -8.45 15.76 -3.45
N ILE A 400 -8.87 16.48 -4.49
CA ILE A 400 -9.97 17.46 -4.43
C ILE A 400 -11.26 16.78 -3.98
N LEU A 401 -11.59 15.65 -4.60
CA LEU A 401 -12.83 14.94 -4.33
C LEU A 401 -12.80 14.18 -3.00
N SER A 402 -11.66 13.63 -2.59
CA SER A 402 -11.63 12.53 -1.61
C SER A 402 -10.75 12.73 -0.36
N ASP A 403 -9.75 13.62 -0.39
CA ASP A 403 -8.72 13.66 0.65
C ASP A 403 -9.06 14.57 1.84
N GLY A 404 -9.25 13.93 3.00
CA GLY A 404 -9.43 14.60 4.29
C GLY A 404 -10.87 15.04 4.55
N ARG A 405 -11.04 15.94 5.54
CA ARG A 405 -12.37 16.49 5.90
C ARG A 405 -12.77 17.71 5.06
N THR A 406 -11.83 18.24 4.28
CA THR A 406 -12.01 19.40 3.41
C THR A 406 -12.28 19.03 1.96
N SER A 407 -12.34 17.73 1.65
CA SER A 407 -12.62 17.24 0.30
C SER A 407 -14.11 17.36 -0.04
N ARG A 408 -14.44 17.56 -1.31
CA ARG A 408 -15.83 17.79 -1.76
C ARG A 408 -16.77 16.65 -1.36
N LEU A 409 -16.38 15.38 -1.54
CA LEU A 409 -17.23 14.24 -1.20
C LEU A 409 -17.52 14.15 0.30
N TYR A 410 -16.51 14.37 1.15
CA TYR A 410 -16.72 14.39 2.60
C TYR A 410 -17.66 15.52 3.02
N GLN A 411 -17.39 16.75 2.58
CA GLN A 411 -18.20 17.91 2.96
C GLN A 411 -19.65 17.76 2.48
N SER A 412 -19.84 17.28 1.25
CA SER A 412 -21.16 17.15 0.64
C SER A 412 -21.94 15.96 1.23
N LEU A 413 -21.42 14.74 1.11
CA LEU A 413 -22.18 13.52 1.42
C LEU A 413 -22.19 13.19 2.92
N VAL A 414 -21.11 13.47 3.65
CA VAL A 414 -20.96 13.09 5.06
C VAL A 414 -21.40 14.22 6.00
N GLU A 415 -20.91 15.43 5.79
CA GLU A 415 -21.13 16.54 6.73
C GLU A 415 -22.46 17.28 6.50
N LYS A 416 -22.71 17.72 5.26
CA LYS A 416 -23.89 18.55 4.92
C LYS A 416 -25.15 17.70 4.75
N GLN A 417 -25.12 16.73 3.84
CA GLN A 417 -26.28 15.90 3.51
C GLN A 417 -26.51 14.76 4.51
N ARG A 418 -25.43 14.27 5.17
CA ARG A 418 -25.46 13.16 6.15
C ARG A 418 -26.06 11.87 5.59
N ILE A 419 -25.89 11.66 4.28
CA ILE A 419 -26.35 10.47 3.55
C ILE A 419 -25.29 9.37 3.48
N ALA A 420 -24.02 9.69 3.77
CA ALA A 420 -22.93 8.74 3.81
C ALA A 420 -22.17 8.78 5.13
N LEU A 421 -21.75 7.62 5.63
CA LEU A 421 -20.82 7.51 6.76
C LEU A 421 -19.36 7.64 6.30
N VAL A 422 -19.10 7.22 5.07
CA VAL A 422 -17.79 7.31 4.40
C VAL A 422 -18.04 7.73 2.96
N ALA A 423 -17.26 8.68 2.45
CA ALA A 423 -17.20 9.04 1.04
C ALA A 423 -15.74 9.38 0.69
N ARG A 424 -15.12 8.58 -0.16
CA ARG A 424 -13.68 8.57 -0.46
C ARG A 424 -13.43 8.15 -1.91
N GLY A 425 -12.16 8.15 -2.30
CA GLY A 425 -11.72 7.61 -3.57
C GLY A 425 -10.23 7.28 -3.55
N ALA A 426 -9.83 6.48 -4.53
CA ALA A 426 -8.46 6.09 -4.81
C ALA A 426 -8.14 6.50 -6.25
N GLY A 427 -7.01 7.19 -6.44
CA GLY A 427 -6.61 7.69 -7.76
C GLY A 427 -6.13 6.59 -8.69
N SER A 428 -5.81 5.42 -8.14
CA SER A 428 -5.37 4.24 -8.88
C SER A 428 -5.90 2.95 -8.24
N TYR A 429 -6.52 2.10 -9.04
CA TYR A 429 -6.99 0.76 -8.67
C TYR A 429 -7.20 -0.11 -9.92
N PRO A 430 -6.92 -1.43 -9.90
CA PRO A 430 -6.24 -2.20 -8.84
C PRO A 430 -4.70 -2.12 -8.92
N GLY A 431 -4.17 -1.59 -10.02
CA GLY A 431 -2.77 -1.25 -10.23
C GLY A 431 -2.65 0.15 -10.82
N ASP A 432 -1.47 0.48 -11.31
CA ASP A 432 -1.15 1.80 -11.87
C ASP A 432 -0.09 1.78 -12.99
N LYS A 433 0.58 0.64 -13.23
CA LYS A 433 1.57 0.48 -14.32
C LYS A 433 0.92 0.53 -15.69
N TYR A 434 -0.27 -0.04 -15.85
CA TYR A 434 -1.09 -0.02 -17.06
C TYR A 434 -2.30 0.92 -16.89
N PRO A 435 -3.07 1.23 -17.95
CA PRO A 435 -4.35 1.92 -17.81
C PRO A 435 -5.24 1.25 -16.76
N HIS A 436 -5.80 2.05 -15.86
CA HIS A 436 -6.43 1.59 -14.62
C HIS A 436 -7.61 2.49 -14.24
N LEU A 437 -8.23 2.26 -13.08
CA LEU A 437 -9.38 3.02 -12.62
C LEU A 437 -9.00 4.13 -11.64
N MET A 438 -9.64 5.29 -11.77
CA MET A 438 -9.99 6.10 -10.61
C MET A 438 -11.20 5.47 -9.96
N LEU A 439 -11.18 5.26 -8.64
CA LEU A 439 -12.27 4.64 -7.90
C LEU A 439 -12.83 5.64 -6.89
N PHE A 440 -14.14 5.83 -6.84
CA PHE A 440 -14.84 6.55 -5.78
C PHE A 440 -15.82 5.62 -5.11
N TYR A 441 -15.98 5.75 -3.80
CA TYR A 441 -16.84 4.86 -3.04
C TYR A 441 -17.42 5.54 -1.81
N ALA A 442 -18.60 5.07 -1.42
CA ALA A 442 -19.29 5.55 -0.26
C ALA A 442 -20.10 4.44 0.42
N MET A 443 -20.13 4.50 1.76
CA MET A 443 -21.00 3.67 2.59
C MET A 443 -22.16 4.54 3.06
N THR A 444 -23.40 4.07 2.85
CA THR A 444 -24.59 4.87 3.17
C THR A 444 -24.73 5.08 4.68
N ALA A 445 -25.43 6.14 5.07
CA ALA A 445 -25.95 6.31 6.42
C ALA A 445 -27.21 5.43 6.61
N PRO A 446 -27.59 5.06 7.86
CA PRO A 446 -28.69 4.14 8.12
C PRO A 446 -30.06 4.54 7.53
N ASN A 447 -30.30 5.83 7.31
CA ASN A 447 -31.58 6.37 6.81
C ASN A 447 -31.48 6.88 5.36
N SER A 448 -30.48 6.43 4.62
CA SER A 448 -30.25 6.80 3.22
C SER A 448 -30.06 5.55 2.36
N ASN A 449 -30.04 5.71 1.04
CA ASN A 449 -29.88 4.61 0.10
C ASN A 449 -28.75 4.88 -0.92
N VAL A 450 -28.38 3.83 -1.67
CA VAL A 450 -27.25 3.90 -2.61
C VAL A 450 -27.51 4.83 -3.79
N ASP A 451 -28.78 5.05 -4.16
CA ASP A 451 -29.13 5.91 -5.29
C ASP A 451 -29.01 7.39 -4.90
N GLU A 452 -29.40 7.76 -3.68
CA GLU A 452 -29.15 9.09 -3.12
C GLU A 452 -27.65 9.41 -3.05
N VAL A 453 -26.86 8.46 -2.56
CA VAL A 453 -25.40 8.60 -2.48
C VAL A 453 -24.77 8.70 -3.88
N GLY A 454 -25.21 7.86 -4.83
CA GLY A 454 -24.75 7.92 -6.22
C GLY A 454 -25.09 9.25 -6.88
N ALA A 455 -26.32 9.74 -6.72
CA ALA A 455 -26.73 11.03 -7.26
C ALA A 455 -25.94 12.21 -6.67
N ALA A 456 -25.67 12.18 -5.37
CA ALA A 456 -24.86 13.22 -4.70
C ALA A 456 -23.39 13.19 -5.16
N LEU A 457 -22.80 12.00 -5.33
CA LEU A 457 -21.45 11.84 -5.87
C LEU A 457 -21.38 12.39 -7.30
N GLN A 458 -22.34 12.00 -8.16
CA GLN A 458 -22.44 12.51 -9.52
C GLN A 458 -22.60 14.04 -9.56
N THR A 459 -23.35 14.62 -8.62
CA THR A 459 -23.48 16.08 -8.52
C THR A 459 -22.14 16.76 -8.28
N GLU A 460 -21.27 16.20 -7.42
CA GLU A 460 -19.93 16.77 -7.19
C GLU A 460 -18.99 16.56 -8.38
N ILE A 461 -19.13 15.46 -9.12
CA ILE A 461 -18.41 15.21 -10.37
C ILE A 461 -18.85 16.20 -11.46
N GLU A 462 -20.16 16.43 -11.62
CA GLU A 462 -20.67 17.39 -12.61
C GLU A 462 -20.22 18.82 -12.31
N LYS A 463 -20.20 19.23 -11.03
CA LYS A 463 -19.58 20.52 -10.64
C LYS A 463 -18.11 20.59 -11.03
N LEU A 464 -17.35 19.51 -10.88
CA LEU A 464 -15.93 19.49 -11.29
C LEU A 464 -15.75 19.61 -12.81
N LYS A 465 -16.74 19.16 -13.60
CA LYS A 465 -16.73 19.24 -15.07
C LYS A 465 -17.20 20.60 -15.61
N THR A 466 -18.00 21.34 -14.85
CA THR A 466 -18.65 22.57 -15.33
C THR A 466 -18.14 23.84 -14.64
N GLU A 467 -17.66 23.73 -13.41
CA GLU A 467 -17.18 24.85 -12.59
C GLU A 467 -15.67 24.73 -12.36
N PRO A 468 -14.87 25.76 -12.71
CA PRO A 468 -13.46 25.78 -12.35
C PRO A 468 -13.26 25.64 -10.84
N VAL A 469 -12.30 24.80 -10.46
CA VAL A 469 -11.84 24.68 -9.07
C VAL A 469 -11.34 26.05 -8.60
N SER A 470 -11.65 26.43 -7.35
CA SER A 470 -11.14 27.70 -6.82
C SER A 470 -9.61 27.65 -6.65
N GLN A 471 -8.93 28.77 -6.82
CA GLN A 471 -7.47 28.83 -6.61
C GLN A 471 -7.06 28.38 -5.20
N GLN A 472 -7.88 28.69 -4.20
CA GLN A 472 -7.65 28.27 -2.82
C GLN A 472 -7.72 26.75 -2.65
N GLU A 473 -8.69 26.11 -3.29
CA GLU A 473 -8.84 24.65 -3.26
C GLU A 473 -7.68 23.95 -3.97
N LEU A 474 -7.26 24.47 -5.12
CA LEU A 474 -6.11 23.95 -5.85
C LEU A 474 -4.81 24.10 -5.03
N GLU A 475 -4.54 25.28 -4.47
CA GLU A 475 -3.33 25.49 -3.65
C GLU A 475 -3.31 24.66 -2.37
N ARG A 476 -4.48 24.40 -1.77
CA ARG A 476 -4.60 23.47 -0.64
C ARG A 476 -4.13 22.07 -1.05
N VAL A 477 -4.63 21.55 -2.16
CA VAL A 477 -4.29 20.19 -2.61
C VAL A 477 -2.82 20.11 -3.07
N LYS A 478 -2.31 21.10 -3.79
CA LYS A 478 -0.87 21.20 -4.10
C LYS A 478 -0.03 21.18 -2.82
N THR A 479 -0.42 21.93 -1.79
CA THR A 479 0.28 21.95 -0.50
C THR A 479 0.23 20.59 0.20
N GLN A 480 -0.90 19.90 0.16
CA GLN A 480 -1.03 18.54 0.72
C GLN A 480 -0.13 17.54 -0.02
N ALA A 481 -0.09 17.60 -1.35
CA ALA A 481 0.78 16.74 -2.16
C ALA A 481 2.27 17.00 -1.89
N ARG A 482 2.69 18.27 -1.84
CA ARG A 482 4.06 18.65 -1.43
C ARG A 482 4.42 18.10 -0.06
N ALA A 483 3.53 18.27 0.92
CA ALA A 483 3.75 17.76 2.27
C ALA A 483 3.78 16.22 2.31
N GLY A 484 2.99 15.56 1.46
CA GLY A 484 2.99 14.10 1.29
C GLY A 484 4.35 13.57 0.81
N LEU A 485 4.90 14.18 -0.25
CA LEU A 485 6.23 13.82 -0.73
C LEU A 485 7.31 14.09 0.33
N LEU A 486 7.30 15.25 1.01
CA LEU A 486 8.28 15.51 2.07
C LEU A 486 8.25 14.46 3.18
N ARG A 487 7.06 14.00 3.58
CA ARG A 487 6.94 12.91 4.57
C ARG A 487 7.49 11.58 4.05
N SER A 488 7.32 11.27 2.76
CA SER A 488 7.91 10.04 2.20
C SER A 488 9.44 10.12 2.14
N LEU A 489 10.01 11.32 1.91
CA LEU A 489 11.45 11.55 1.95
C LEU A 489 12.05 11.32 3.35
N ASP A 490 11.30 11.50 4.43
CA ASP A 490 11.82 11.32 5.80
C ASP A 490 11.97 9.83 6.21
N SER A 491 11.32 8.91 5.50
CA SER A 491 11.35 7.48 5.80
C SER A 491 12.31 6.73 4.89
N ASN A 492 13.26 5.95 5.43
CA ASN A 492 14.11 5.08 4.60
C ASN A 492 13.28 4.04 3.84
N THR A 493 12.32 3.39 4.51
CA THR A 493 11.38 2.44 3.88
C THR A 493 10.46 3.12 2.86
N GLY A 494 9.93 4.30 3.18
CA GLY A 494 9.09 5.05 2.23
C GLY A 494 9.87 5.45 0.98
N MET A 495 11.09 5.93 1.17
CA MET A 495 11.98 6.36 0.09
C MET A 495 12.42 5.20 -0.80
N VAL A 496 12.79 4.05 -0.23
CA VAL A 496 13.22 2.89 -1.04
C VAL A 496 12.08 2.41 -1.93
N SER A 497 10.86 2.30 -1.39
CA SER A 497 9.68 1.91 -2.16
C SER A 497 9.34 2.92 -3.26
N ALA A 498 9.45 4.23 -2.97
CA ALA A 498 9.18 5.28 -3.95
C ALA A 498 10.22 5.27 -5.10
N LEU A 499 11.51 5.20 -4.79
CA LEU A 499 12.57 5.14 -5.82
C LEU A 499 12.37 3.95 -6.77
N LEU A 500 12.11 2.76 -6.21
CA LEU A 500 11.90 1.55 -6.99
C LEU A 500 10.63 1.61 -7.83
N SER A 501 9.52 2.07 -7.25
CA SER A 501 8.26 2.21 -7.99
C SER A 501 8.41 3.16 -9.19
N TYR A 502 9.07 4.31 -9.03
CA TYR A 502 9.26 5.25 -10.14
C TYR A 502 10.26 4.74 -11.16
N GLU A 503 11.34 4.09 -10.73
CA GLU A 503 12.27 3.45 -11.66
C GLU A 503 11.54 2.46 -12.57
N VAL A 504 10.79 1.52 -11.99
CA VAL A 504 10.19 0.43 -12.74
C VAL A 504 9.01 0.91 -13.60
N LYS A 505 8.14 1.76 -13.05
CA LYS A 505 6.91 2.18 -13.75
C LYS A 505 7.11 3.34 -14.72
N THR A 506 8.12 4.18 -14.51
CA THR A 506 8.33 5.41 -15.30
C THR A 506 9.69 5.44 -16.01
N GLY A 507 10.53 4.43 -15.80
CA GLY A 507 11.86 4.31 -16.40
C GLY A 507 12.94 5.15 -15.73
N SER A 508 12.61 5.92 -14.68
CA SER A 508 13.59 6.68 -13.91
C SER A 508 13.07 7.04 -12.52
N TRP A 509 13.84 6.69 -11.49
CA TRP A 509 13.59 7.16 -10.12
C TRP A 509 13.59 8.70 -10.00
N GLN A 510 14.23 9.43 -10.92
CA GLN A 510 14.27 10.89 -10.91
C GLN A 510 12.88 11.52 -11.13
N ASN A 511 11.96 10.80 -11.77
CA ASN A 511 10.62 11.29 -12.05
C ASN A 511 9.82 11.54 -10.75
N LEU A 512 10.16 10.86 -9.66
CA LEU A 512 9.62 11.13 -8.32
C LEU A 512 9.84 12.59 -7.90
N PHE A 513 11.01 13.14 -8.22
CA PHE A 513 11.38 14.50 -7.82
C PHE A 513 10.86 15.55 -8.80
N LYS A 514 10.75 15.20 -10.09
CA LYS A 514 10.16 16.07 -11.13
C LYS A 514 8.65 16.27 -10.93
N GLU A 515 8.00 15.33 -10.25
CA GLU A 515 6.56 15.40 -9.99
C GLU A 515 6.17 16.67 -9.23
N LEU A 516 7.04 17.21 -8.37
CA LEU A 516 6.75 18.48 -7.68
C LEU A 516 6.64 19.66 -8.63
N ASP A 517 7.50 19.73 -9.63
CA ASP A 517 7.43 20.77 -10.65
C ASP A 517 6.13 20.63 -11.45
N ALA A 518 5.75 19.39 -11.78
CA ALA A 518 4.48 19.09 -12.43
C ALA A 518 3.27 19.47 -11.56
N ILE A 519 3.27 19.13 -10.27
CA ILE A 519 2.23 19.53 -9.30
C ILE A 519 2.10 21.04 -9.22
N ASN A 520 3.23 21.77 -9.17
CA ASN A 520 3.21 23.22 -9.11
C ASN A 520 2.64 23.85 -10.38
N ALA A 521 2.89 23.23 -11.54
CA ALA A 521 2.44 23.70 -12.86
C ALA A 521 0.94 23.49 -13.14
N VAL A 522 0.27 22.54 -12.44
CA VAL A 522 -1.16 22.26 -12.65
C VAL A 522 -2.01 23.54 -12.51
N THR A 523 -2.88 23.81 -13.48
CA THR A 523 -3.85 24.92 -13.42
C THR A 523 -5.27 24.43 -13.13
N THR A 524 -6.18 25.37 -12.89
CA THR A 524 -7.62 25.08 -12.73
C THR A 524 -8.25 24.56 -14.02
N GLU A 525 -7.75 25.05 -15.17
CA GLU A 525 -8.18 24.63 -16.51
C GLU A 525 -7.73 23.21 -16.82
N ASP A 526 -6.55 22.79 -16.34
CA ASP A 526 -6.10 21.41 -16.45
C ASP A 526 -7.04 20.44 -15.72
N ILE A 527 -7.46 20.81 -14.50
CA ILE A 527 -8.43 20.01 -13.75
C ILE A 527 -9.74 19.88 -14.54
N LEU A 528 -10.26 20.99 -15.05
CA LEU A 528 -11.51 21.04 -15.81
C LEU A 528 -11.42 20.17 -17.08
N ARG A 529 -10.34 20.32 -17.85
CA ARG A 529 -10.06 19.56 -19.07
C ARG A 529 -10.03 18.05 -18.81
N VAL A 530 -9.28 17.61 -17.79
CA VAL A 530 -9.16 16.19 -17.47
C VAL A 530 -10.46 15.64 -16.90
N ALA A 531 -11.17 16.41 -16.06
CA ALA A 531 -12.48 16.03 -15.54
C ALA A 531 -13.50 15.81 -16.67
N GLN A 532 -13.61 16.75 -17.62
CA GLN A 532 -14.50 16.66 -18.77
C GLN A 532 -14.20 15.44 -19.66
N LYS A 533 -12.91 15.16 -19.91
CA LYS A 533 -12.49 14.01 -20.72
C LYS A 533 -12.76 12.67 -20.03
N THR A 534 -12.64 12.61 -18.71
CA THR A 534 -12.62 11.35 -17.95
C THR A 534 -14.01 10.95 -17.49
N PHE A 535 -14.79 11.91 -16.98
CA PHE A 535 -16.07 11.66 -16.33
C PHE A 535 -17.24 11.71 -17.33
N VAL A 536 -17.21 10.78 -18.27
CA VAL A 536 -18.26 10.53 -19.26
C VAL A 536 -18.99 9.22 -18.94
N ALA A 537 -20.22 9.06 -19.42
CA ALA A 537 -21.06 7.91 -19.09
C ALA A 537 -20.46 6.60 -19.63
N GLU A 538 -19.87 6.66 -20.82
CA GLU A 538 -19.26 5.54 -21.53
C GLU A 538 -18.00 5.03 -20.83
N ASN A 539 -17.37 5.84 -19.97
CA ASN A 539 -16.17 5.48 -19.23
C ASN A 539 -16.47 5.07 -17.77
N ARG A 540 -17.73 4.76 -17.45
CA ARG A 540 -18.20 4.66 -16.06
C ARG A 540 -18.63 3.26 -15.71
N THR A 541 -18.09 2.68 -14.66
CA THR A 541 -18.60 1.43 -14.09
C THR A 541 -19.08 1.66 -12.66
N ILE A 542 -20.25 1.14 -12.31
CA ILE A 542 -20.90 1.30 -11.00
C ILE A 542 -21.06 -0.07 -10.33
N GLY A 543 -20.74 -0.13 -9.04
CA GLY A 543 -21.00 -1.25 -8.15
C GLY A 543 -21.93 -0.84 -7.02
N ARG A 544 -23.02 -1.60 -6.80
CA ARG A 544 -23.96 -1.39 -5.69
C ARG A 544 -24.02 -2.62 -4.82
N LEU A 545 -23.80 -2.44 -3.52
CA LEU A 545 -24.05 -3.46 -2.51
C LEU A 545 -25.32 -3.06 -1.76
N LEU A 546 -26.30 -3.95 -1.74
CA LEU A 546 -27.58 -3.75 -1.09
C LEU A 546 -27.76 -4.80 0.03
N PRO A 547 -28.45 -4.47 1.13
CA PRO A 547 -28.84 -5.45 2.13
C PRO A 547 -29.79 -6.49 1.51
N LYS A 548 -29.77 -7.70 2.06
CA LYS A 548 -30.70 -8.77 1.68
C LYS A 548 -32.09 -8.55 2.26
#